data_AF-A0A921Z5B3-F1
#
_entry.id   AF-A0A921Z5B3-F1
#
_cell.length_a   1.000
_cell.length_b   1.000
_cell.length_c   1.000
_cell.angle_alpha   90.00
_cell.angle_beta   90.00
_cell.angle_gamma   90.00
#
_symmetry.space_group_name_H-M   'P 1'
#
loop_
_entity.id
_entity.type
_entity.pdbx_description
1 polymer ?
#
loop_
_entity_poly.entity_id
_entity_poly.type
_entity_poly.pdbx_seq_one_letter_code
_entity_poly.pdbx_strand_id
1 'polypeptide(L)'
;MGWAKATKLAGRTALQGLVAVKFDKGHGALVELNCETDFVAKNDKFHKMMEDATLAAFKFAHTHLQAKGPITKMELDSEQLGNLQAEGGKKLSETLALFIGTVGENAVLRRAECWKANQNEVKITAYTHPAPATPGDYSAGKYGALLAYKQPNDLQDFGRQLCQHIVGCAPVKIGDKEKDKPAKNSDDETCLIFQEYLLDPSYTVEEVMEQNKLEIIDYVRFSCGEAVESNMPGVEKQPLDTVQTLQ
;
A
#
# COMPACT_ATOMS: atom_id res chain seq x y z
N MET A 1 10.72 -27.11 -12.35
CA MET A 1 12.00 -26.59 -11.82
C MET A 1 11.85 -25.37 -10.91
N GLY A 2 10.82 -24.52 -11.08
CA GLY A 2 10.65 -23.30 -10.24
C GLY A 2 10.54 -23.58 -8.74
N TRP A 3 9.66 -24.49 -8.33
CA TRP A 3 9.42 -24.82 -6.91
C TRP A 3 10.66 -25.27 -6.15
N ALA A 4 11.50 -26.13 -6.73
CA ALA A 4 12.72 -26.59 -6.07
C ALA A 4 13.69 -25.44 -5.75
N LYS A 5 13.80 -24.46 -6.66
CA LYS A 5 14.59 -23.24 -6.41
C LYS A 5 13.90 -22.34 -5.39
N ALA A 6 12.59 -22.13 -5.50
CA ALA A 6 11.83 -21.32 -4.55
C ALA A 6 11.97 -21.83 -3.10
N THR A 7 11.80 -23.14 -2.87
CA THR A 7 12.00 -23.75 -1.55
C THR A 7 13.43 -23.55 -1.02
N LYS A 8 14.44 -23.67 -1.88
CA LYS A 8 15.85 -23.46 -1.48
C LYS A 8 16.14 -22.01 -1.09
N LEU A 9 15.43 -21.05 -1.67
CA LEU A 9 15.68 -19.62 -1.52
C LEU A 9 14.74 -18.93 -0.51
N ALA A 10 13.62 -19.56 -0.14
CA ALA A 10 12.55 -18.95 0.68
C ALA A 10 13.00 -18.34 2.01
N GLY A 11 14.07 -18.86 2.63
CA GLY A 11 14.60 -18.34 3.90
C GLY A 11 15.52 -17.13 3.76
N ARG A 12 15.80 -16.66 2.54
CA ARG A 12 16.65 -15.49 2.30
C ARG A 12 15.86 -14.20 2.46
N THR A 13 16.48 -13.20 3.07
CA THR A 13 15.87 -11.88 3.28
C THR A 13 15.52 -11.21 1.95
N ALA A 14 14.26 -10.85 1.78
CA ALA A 14 13.74 -10.12 0.61
C ALA A 14 13.05 -8.84 1.09
N LEU A 15 13.82 -7.75 1.20
CA LEU A 15 13.31 -6.43 1.61
C LEU A 15 13.34 -5.40 0.47
N GLN A 16 13.93 -5.74 -0.68
CA GLN A 16 13.80 -4.94 -1.91
C GLN A 16 12.50 -5.28 -2.62
N GLY A 17 12.18 -4.58 -3.71
CA GLY A 17 10.93 -4.76 -4.46
C GLY A 17 10.17 -3.46 -4.63
N LEU A 18 8.86 -3.58 -4.80
CA LEU A 18 7.93 -2.48 -5.05
C LEU A 18 6.60 -2.71 -4.32
N VAL A 19 5.80 -1.65 -4.27
CA VAL A 19 4.37 -1.72 -4.02
C VAL A 19 3.63 -1.26 -5.28
N ALA A 20 2.44 -1.78 -5.53
CA ALA A 20 1.63 -1.39 -6.66
C ALA A 20 0.17 -1.24 -6.27
N VAL A 21 -0.51 -0.33 -6.94
CA VAL A 21 -1.94 -0.08 -6.76
C VAL A 21 -2.68 -0.37 -8.06
N LYS A 22 -3.91 -0.87 -7.94
CA LYS A 22 -4.93 -0.78 -8.98
C LYS A 22 -6.25 -0.34 -8.37
N PHE A 23 -6.94 0.61 -9.00
CA PHE A 23 -8.20 1.11 -8.45
C PHE A 23 -9.17 1.58 -9.53
N ASP A 24 -10.44 1.60 -9.18
CA ASP A 24 -11.48 2.37 -9.86
C ASP A 24 -12.23 3.20 -8.80
N LYS A 25 -13.34 3.86 -9.18
CA LYS A 25 -14.10 4.69 -8.22
C LYS A 25 -14.66 3.93 -7.02
N GLY A 26 -14.89 2.62 -7.15
CA GLY A 26 -15.55 1.78 -6.15
C GLY A 26 -14.71 0.65 -5.57
N HIS A 27 -13.55 0.32 -6.16
CA HIS A 27 -12.68 -0.74 -5.68
C HIS A 27 -11.21 -0.33 -5.73
N GLY A 28 -10.40 -0.91 -4.85
CA GLY A 28 -8.96 -0.69 -4.83
C GLY A 28 -8.21 -1.93 -4.38
N ALA A 29 -7.00 -2.10 -4.89
CA ALA A 29 -6.02 -3.05 -4.41
C ALA A 29 -4.66 -2.38 -4.28
N LEU A 30 -3.95 -2.66 -3.18
CA LEU A 30 -2.57 -2.26 -2.93
C LEU A 30 -1.78 -3.52 -2.58
N VAL A 31 -0.72 -3.82 -3.32
CA VAL A 31 0.04 -5.07 -3.21
C VAL A 31 1.51 -4.78 -2.99
N GLU A 32 2.16 -5.54 -2.11
CA GLU A 32 3.62 -5.54 -1.92
C GLU A 32 4.21 -6.86 -2.43
N LEU A 33 5.19 -6.76 -3.33
CA LEU A 33 6.01 -7.88 -3.80
C LEU A 33 7.46 -7.53 -3.52
N ASN A 34 8.16 -8.41 -2.81
CA ASN A 34 9.57 -8.23 -2.48
C ASN A 34 10.48 -9.17 -3.27
N CYS A 35 11.76 -8.81 -3.32
CA CYS A 35 12.87 -9.59 -3.84
C CYS A 35 14.15 -9.30 -3.04
N GLU A 36 15.22 -10.07 -3.29
CA GLU A 36 16.51 -9.87 -2.61
C GLU A 36 17.17 -8.55 -3.03
N THR A 37 17.22 -8.24 -4.33
CA THR A 37 17.95 -7.08 -4.86
C THR A 37 17.08 -6.06 -5.60
N ASP A 38 17.52 -4.81 -5.64
CA ASP A 38 16.85 -3.76 -6.41
C ASP A 38 17.02 -3.95 -7.93
N PHE A 39 18.04 -4.70 -8.36
CA PHE A 39 18.24 -5.10 -9.76
C PHE A 39 17.07 -5.97 -10.26
N VAL A 40 16.62 -6.93 -9.46
CA VAL A 40 15.44 -7.74 -9.80
C VAL A 40 14.18 -6.89 -9.80
N ALA A 41 14.02 -5.97 -8.84
CA ALA A 41 12.86 -5.08 -8.76
C ALA A 41 12.68 -4.17 -9.99
N LYS A 42 13.75 -3.91 -10.75
CA LYS A 42 13.75 -3.10 -11.98
C LYS A 42 13.53 -3.92 -13.26
N ASN A 43 13.41 -5.25 -13.16
CA ASN A 43 13.30 -6.14 -14.32
C ASN A 43 11.85 -6.24 -14.83
N ASP A 44 11.65 -6.28 -16.15
CA ASP A 44 10.32 -6.42 -16.78
C ASP A 44 9.52 -7.62 -16.27
N LYS A 45 10.17 -8.75 -15.97
CA LYS A 45 9.52 -9.95 -15.41
C LYS A 45 8.99 -9.71 -14.00
N PHE A 46 9.69 -8.89 -13.21
CA PHE A 46 9.23 -8.50 -11.87
C PHE A 46 8.03 -7.56 -11.98
N HIS A 47 8.12 -6.56 -12.86
CA HIS A 47 7.00 -5.65 -13.13
C HIS A 47 5.75 -6.41 -13.62
N LYS A 48 5.94 -7.44 -14.46
CA LYS A 48 4.83 -8.29 -14.91
C LYS A 48 4.22 -9.11 -13.77
N MET A 49 5.06 -9.73 -12.92
CA MET A 49 4.59 -10.46 -11.74
C MET A 49 3.82 -9.54 -10.77
N MET A 50 4.30 -8.31 -10.58
CA MET A 50 3.65 -7.29 -9.76
C MET A 50 2.28 -6.91 -10.32
N GLU A 51 2.20 -6.66 -11.63
CA GLU A 51 0.95 -6.33 -12.31
C GLU A 51 -0.07 -7.47 -12.20
N ASP A 52 0.35 -8.72 -12.46
CA ASP A 52 -0.50 -9.91 -12.34
C ASP A 52 -1.06 -10.08 -10.92
N ALA A 53 -0.20 -9.88 -9.90
CA ALA A 53 -0.62 -9.95 -8.50
C ALA A 53 -1.63 -8.85 -8.14
N THR A 54 -1.38 -7.62 -8.60
CA THR A 54 -2.25 -6.46 -8.35
C THR A 54 -3.60 -6.62 -9.04
N LEU A 55 -3.62 -7.11 -10.28
CA LEU A 55 -4.86 -7.42 -11.01
C LEU A 55 -5.69 -8.51 -10.33
N ALA A 56 -5.04 -9.57 -9.85
CA ALA A 56 -5.73 -10.65 -9.13
C ALA A 56 -6.34 -10.16 -7.81
N ALA A 57 -5.60 -9.35 -7.03
CA ALA A 57 -6.09 -8.73 -5.80
C ALA A 57 -7.24 -7.74 -6.07
N PHE A 58 -7.15 -6.96 -7.15
CA PHE A 58 -8.22 -6.06 -7.57
C PHE A 58 -9.48 -6.81 -8.00
N LYS A 59 -9.34 -7.90 -8.75
CA LYS A 59 -10.45 -8.79 -9.10
C LYS A 59 -11.07 -9.43 -7.86
N PHE A 60 -10.26 -9.82 -6.88
CA PHE A 60 -10.74 -10.32 -5.59
C PHE A 60 -11.63 -9.28 -4.90
N ALA A 61 -11.20 -8.01 -4.86
CA ALA A 61 -11.98 -6.91 -4.30
C ALA A 61 -13.37 -6.78 -4.94
N HIS A 62 -13.45 -6.94 -6.27
CA HIS A 62 -14.71 -6.91 -7.03
C HIS A 62 -15.65 -8.10 -6.73
N THR A 63 -15.08 -9.29 -6.57
CA THR A 63 -15.85 -10.56 -6.66
C THR A 63 -16.10 -11.25 -5.32
N HIS A 64 -15.29 -10.97 -4.30
CA HIS A 64 -15.33 -11.71 -3.02
C HIS A 64 -15.69 -10.83 -1.81
N LEU A 65 -15.47 -9.51 -1.88
CA LEU A 65 -15.81 -8.62 -0.76
C LEU A 65 -17.31 -8.37 -0.67
N GLN A 66 -17.88 -8.71 0.48
CA GLN A 66 -19.28 -8.47 0.82
C GLN A 66 -19.45 -7.11 1.47
N ALA A 67 -20.45 -6.35 1.04
CA ALA A 67 -20.66 -4.98 1.49
C ALA A 67 -20.93 -4.90 3.01
N LYS A 68 -20.11 -4.12 3.73
CA LYS A 68 -20.28 -3.81 5.15
C LYS A 68 -19.80 -2.39 5.42
N GLY A 69 -20.63 -1.55 6.05
CA GLY A 69 -20.27 -0.16 6.35
C GLY A 69 -20.05 0.70 5.08
N PRO A 70 -19.43 1.89 5.20
CA PRO A 70 -19.14 2.74 4.03
C PRO A 70 -18.10 2.11 3.09
N ILE A 71 -17.15 1.37 3.65
CA ILE A 71 -16.17 0.57 2.91
C ILE A 71 -16.00 -0.82 3.53
N THR A 72 -15.76 -1.81 2.69
CA THR A 72 -15.30 -3.15 3.07
C THR A 72 -13.82 -3.25 2.75
N LYS A 73 -13.01 -3.70 3.72
CA LYS A 73 -11.58 -3.91 3.57
C LYS A 73 -11.21 -5.34 3.91
N MET A 74 -10.20 -5.88 3.24
CA MET A 74 -9.59 -7.16 3.59
C MET A 74 -8.10 -7.11 3.29
N GLU A 75 -7.29 -7.37 4.32
CA GLU A 75 -5.88 -7.69 4.15
C GLU A 75 -5.76 -9.16 3.71
N LEU A 76 -4.87 -9.42 2.75
CA LEU A 76 -4.47 -10.74 2.35
C LEU A 76 -3.00 -10.93 2.70
N ASP A 77 -2.71 -11.95 3.51
CA ASP A 77 -1.34 -12.35 3.78
C ASP A 77 -0.68 -13.02 2.57
N SER A 78 0.59 -13.43 2.72
CA SER A 78 1.36 -14.07 1.65
C SER A 78 0.70 -15.35 1.10
N GLU A 79 0.09 -16.16 1.96
CA GLU A 79 -0.55 -17.41 1.55
C GLU A 79 -1.86 -17.14 0.82
N GLN A 80 -2.71 -16.27 1.36
CA GLN A 80 -3.98 -15.87 0.77
C GLN A 80 -3.77 -15.20 -0.59
N LEU A 81 -2.82 -14.26 -0.67
CA LEU A 81 -2.43 -13.61 -1.92
C LEU A 81 -1.87 -14.64 -2.92
N GLY A 82 -0.95 -15.51 -2.48
CA GLY A 82 -0.37 -16.57 -3.31
C GLY A 82 -1.39 -17.58 -3.84
N ASN A 83 -2.56 -17.70 -3.22
CA ASN A 83 -3.66 -18.56 -3.65
C ASN A 83 -4.61 -17.91 -4.68
N LEU A 84 -4.55 -16.59 -4.88
CA LEU A 84 -5.30 -15.94 -5.94
C LEU A 84 -4.84 -16.42 -7.32
N GLN A 85 -5.73 -16.33 -8.30
CA GLN A 85 -5.45 -16.73 -9.68
C GLN A 85 -5.08 -15.53 -10.55
N ALA A 86 -3.98 -15.64 -11.28
CA ALA A 86 -3.60 -14.71 -12.34
C ALA A 86 -4.50 -14.88 -13.58
N GLU A 87 -4.39 -13.96 -14.54
CA GLU A 87 -4.98 -14.14 -15.87
C GLU A 87 -4.39 -15.41 -16.53
N GLY A 88 -5.26 -16.37 -16.84
CA GLY A 88 -4.86 -17.72 -17.28
C GLY A 88 -5.07 -18.83 -16.24
N GLY A 89 -5.55 -18.50 -15.03
CA GLY A 89 -6.08 -19.47 -14.06
C GLY A 89 -5.04 -20.14 -13.16
N LYS A 90 -3.75 -19.86 -13.35
CA LYS A 90 -2.67 -20.33 -12.45
C LYS A 90 -2.67 -19.53 -11.16
N LYS A 91 -2.30 -20.19 -10.06
CA LYS A 91 -2.10 -19.50 -8.78
C LYS A 91 -0.90 -18.55 -8.86
N LEU A 92 -0.99 -17.41 -8.18
CA LEU A 92 0.12 -16.46 -8.09
C LEU A 92 1.38 -17.09 -7.48
N SER A 93 1.23 -18.01 -6.53
CA SER A 93 2.34 -18.79 -5.94
C SER A 93 3.08 -19.65 -6.98
N GLU A 94 2.39 -20.22 -7.96
CA GLU A 94 3.01 -20.98 -9.05
C GLU A 94 3.77 -20.07 -10.01
N THR A 95 3.17 -18.93 -10.37
CA THR A 95 3.83 -17.92 -11.20
C THR A 95 5.08 -17.35 -10.50
N LEU A 96 4.98 -17.09 -9.19
CA LEU A 96 6.11 -16.65 -8.36
C LEU A 96 7.23 -17.70 -8.33
N ALA A 97 6.91 -18.98 -8.17
CA ALA A 97 7.92 -20.05 -8.18
C ALA A 97 8.65 -20.14 -9.53
N LEU A 98 7.95 -19.93 -10.65
CA LEU A 98 8.56 -19.85 -11.98
C LEU A 98 9.44 -18.61 -12.14
N PHE A 99 8.98 -17.46 -11.62
CA PHE A 99 9.76 -16.23 -11.58
C PHE A 99 11.07 -16.41 -10.80
N ILE A 100 11.01 -16.90 -9.56
CA ILE A 100 12.19 -17.21 -8.73
C ILE A 100 13.14 -18.17 -9.45
N GLY A 101 12.59 -19.20 -10.09
CA GLY A 101 13.40 -20.15 -10.84
C GLY A 101 14.17 -19.53 -12.00
N THR A 102 13.63 -18.46 -12.58
CA THR A 102 14.16 -17.71 -13.71
C THR A 102 15.18 -16.65 -13.28
N VAL A 103 14.89 -15.88 -12.24
CA VAL A 103 15.78 -14.80 -11.76
C VAL A 103 16.88 -15.32 -10.83
N GLY A 104 16.66 -16.44 -10.14
CA GLY A 104 17.63 -17.04 -9.24
C GLY A 104 17.74 -16.38 -7.86
N GLU A 105 16.82 -15.47 -7.53
CA GLU A 105 16.68 -14.78 -6.25
C GLU A 105 15.34 -15.11 -5.60
N ASN A 106 15.29 -15.06 -4.27
CA ASN A 106 14.07 -15.12 -3.51
C ASN A 106 13.15 -13.95 -3.86
N ALA A 107 11.86 -14.22 -3.87
CA ALA A 107 10.81 -13.24 -4.05
C ALA A 107 9.59 -13.64 -3.24
N VAL A 108 8.87 -12.66 -2.71
CA VAL A 108 7.77 -12.90 -1.76
C VAL A 108 6.60 -12.00 -2.12
N LEU A 109 5.46 -12.62 -2.49
CA LEU A 109 4.17 -11.94 -2.48
C LEU A 109 3.83 -11.66 -1.02
N ARG A 110 4.06 -10.46 -0.54
CA ARG A 110 4.14 -10.21 0.90
C ARG A 110 2.78 -10.01 1.53
N ARG A 111 1.99 -9.11 0.94
CA ARG A 111 0.66 -8.74 1.43
C ARG A 111 -0.12 -7.99 0.35
N ALA A 112 -1.43 -7.96 0.51
CA ALA A 112 -2.31 -7.07 -0.24
C ALA A 112 -3.39 -6.47 0.66
N GLU A 113 -3.87 -5.29 0.30
CA GLU A 113 -5.07 -4.65 0.84
C GLU A 113 -6.10 -4.56 -0.28
N CYS A 114 -7.30 -5.12 -0.07
CA CYS A 114 -8.38 -5.17 -1.04
C CYS A 114 -9.61 -4.43 -0.51
N TRP A 115 -10.07 -3.41 -1.23
CA TRP A 115 -11.07 -2.46 -0.76
C TRP A 115 -12.27 -2.39 -1.71
N LYS A 116 -13.46 -2.22 -1.13
CA LYS A 116 -14.73 -2.00 -1.83
C LYS A 116 -15.51 -0.87 -1.16
N ALA A 117 -15.82 0.18 -1.90
CA ALA A 117 -16.79 1.19 -1.49
C ALA A 117 -18.22 0.65 -1.65
N ASN A 118 -19.05 0.87 -0.64
CA ASN A 118 -20.42 0.33 -0.59
C ASN A 118 -21.49 1.42 -0.77
N GLN A 119 -21.08 2.69 -0.87
CA GLN A 119 -21.96 3.85 -0.98
C GLN A 119 -21.53 4.70 -2.18
N ASN A 120 -22.50 5.21 -2.95
CA ASN A 120 -22.23 5.97 -4.17
C ASN A 120 -21.41 7.25 -3.97
N GLU A 121 -21.46 7.83 -2.77
CA GLU A 121 -20.71 9.03 -2.39
C GLU A 121 -19.26 8.74 -1.99
N VAL A 122 -18.93 7.48 -1.65
CA VAL A 122 -17.58 7.06 -1.27
C VAL A 122 -16.80 6.70 -2.52
N LYS A 123 -15.67 7.37 -2.70
CA LYS A 123 -14.73 7.16 -3.79
C LYS A 123 -13.48 6.47 -3.26
N ILE A 124 -12.90 5.58 -4.07
CA ILE A 124 -11.56 5.05 -3.86
C ILE A 124 -10.61 5.70 -4.85
N THR A 125 -9.44 6.10 -4.35
CA THR A 125 -8.33 6.58 -5.16
C THR A 125 -7.00 6.06 -4.61
N ALA A 126 -5.94 6.18 -5.40
CA ALA A 126 -4.63 5.68 -5.04
C ALA A 126 -3.50 6.56 -5.56
N TYR A 127 -2.33 6.41 -4.96
CA TYR A 127 -1.09 7.02 -5.43
C TYR A 127 0.10 6.14 -5.08
N THR A 128 1.10 6.08 -5.96
CA THR A 128 2.41 5.53 -5.65
C THR A 128 3.50 6.57 -5.81
N HIS A 129 4.57 6.42 -5.03
CA HIS A 129 5.80 7.19 -5.19
C HIS A 129 7.02 6.27 -5.38
N PRO A 130 7.88 6.47 -6.38
CA PRO A 130 7.72 7.43 -7.49
C PRO A 130 6.44 7.19 -8.30
N ALA A 131 5.88 8.26 -8.84
CA ALA A 131 4.69 8.17 -9.69
C ALA A 131 5.12 7.89 -11.15
N PRO A 132 4.31 7.15 -11.92
CA PRO A 132 4.55 6.99 -13.35
C PRO A 132 4.42 8.34 -14.07
N ALA A 133 5.08 8.46 -15.23
CA ALA A 133 5.02 9.66 -16.05
C ALA A 133 3.59 9.98 -16.53
N THR A 134 2.81 8.93 -16.83
CA THR A 134 1.40 9.04 -17.21
C THR A 134 0.53 8.51 -16.08
N PRO A 135 -0.39 9.33 -15.53
CA PRO A 135 -1.38 8.86 -14.58
C PRO A 135 -2.26 7.76 -15.19
N GLY A 136 -2.60 6.76 -14.40
CA GLY A 136 -3.45 5.64 -14.80
C GLY A 136 -4.13 5.00 -13.60
N ASP A 137 -4.93 3.97 -13.88
CA ASP A 137 -5.63 3.19 -12.86
C ASP A 137 -4.73 2.12 -12.21
N TYR A 138 -3.51 1.93 -12.73
CA TYR A 138 -2.45 1.09 -12.18
C TYR A 138 -1.15 1.90 -12.08
N SER A 139 -0.42 1.72 -10.99
CA SER A 139 0.92 2.28 -10.82
C SER A 139 1.73 1.50 -9.80
N ALA A 140 3.05 1.55 -9.90
CA ALA A 140 3.98 0.90 -8.99
C ALA A 140 5.09 1.86 -8.55
N GLY A 141 5.54 1.72 -7.30
CA GLY A 141 6.57 2.56 -6.70
C GLY A 141 7.19 1.93 -5.45
N LYS A 142 7.97 2.71 -4.71
CA LYS A 142 8.50 2.31 -3.40
C LYS A 142 7.49 2.53 -2.27
N TYR A 143 6.60 3.49 -2.44
CA TYR A 143 5.51 3.80 -1.51
C TYR A 143 4.18 3.77 -2.26
N GLY A 144 3.11 3.45 -1.56
CA GLY A 144 1.77 3.39 -2.12
C GLY A 144 0.72 3.70 -1.06
N ALA A 145 -0.36 4.36 -1.45
CA ALA A 145 -1.51 4.60 -0.59
C ALA A 145 -2.82 4.34 -1.32
N LEU A 146 -3.80 3.79 -0.59
CA LEU A 146 -5.21 3.80 -0.94
C LEU A 146 -5.94 4.74 0.00
N LEU A 147 -6.91 5.47 -0.54
CA LEU A 147 -7.75 6.40 0.20
C LEU A 147 -9.21 6.17 -0.18
N ALA A 148 -10.05 6.02 0.84
CA ALA A 148 -11.50 6.11 0.72
C ALA A 148 -11.97 7.45 1.27
N TYR A 149 -12.72 8.20 0.48
CA TYR A 149 -13.14 9.55 0.84
C TYR A 149 -14.46 9.90 0.17
N LYS A 150 -15.16 10.89 0.71
CA LYS A 150 -16.32 11.53 0.08
C LYS A 150 -15.94 12.94 -0.35
N GLN A 151 -16.42 13.32 -1.53
CA GLN A 151 -16.33 14.68 -2.03
C GLN A 151 -17.42 14.91 -3.07
N PRO A 152 -18.11 16.06 -3.06
CA PRO A 152 -19.00 16.47 -4.15
C PRO A 152 -18.32 16.39 -5.53
N ASN A 153 -19.05 15.94 -6.54
CA ASN A 153 -18.51 15.72 -7.90
C ASN A 153 -18.29 17.01 -8.71
N ASP A 154 -18.86 18.12 -8.26
CA ASP A 154 -18.80 19.45 -8.87
C ASP A 154 -17.58 20.28 -8.43
N LEU A 155 -16.77 19.75 -7.51
CA LEU A 155 -15.53 20.36 -7.02
C LEU A 155 -14.30 19.72 -7.65
N GLN A 156 -13.16 20.43 -7.59
CA GLN A 156 -11.86 19.87 -7.93
C GLN A 156 -11.57 18.66 -7.04
N ASP A 157 -11.17 17.53 -7.63
CA ASP A 157 -10.86 16.33 -6.87
C ASP A 157 -9.50 16.43 -6.15
N PHE A 158 -9.51 16.29 -4.82
CA PHE A 158 -8.32 16.33 -3.97
C PHE A 158 -7.77 14.95 -3.62
N GLY A 159 -8.48 13.86 -3.96
CA GLY A 159 -8.13 12.52 -3.48
C GLY A 159 -6.70 12.11 -3.82
N ARG A 160 -6.21 12.41 -5.02
CA ARG A 160 -4.82 12.14 -5.40
C ARG A 160 -3.80 12.93 -4.56
N GLN A 161 -4.10 14.20 -4.26
CA GLN A 161 -3.21 15.05 -3.47
C GLN A 161 -3.16 14.61 -2.02
N LEU A 162 -4.29 14.16 -1.46
CA LEU A 162 -4.33 13.54 -0.14
C LEU A 162 -3.51 12.25 -0.09
N CYS A 163 -3.58 11.39 -1.12
CA CYS A 163 -2.69 10.22 -1.18
C CYS A 163 -1.20 10.60 -1.28
N GLN A 164 -0.86 11.69 -1.99
CA GLN A 164 0.51 12.22 -2.01
C GLN A 164 0.96 12.66 -0.62
N HIS A 165 0.09 13.37 0.11
CA HIS A 165 0.34 13.77 1.49
C HIS A 165 0.51 12.54 2.40
N ILE A 166 -0.39 11.56 2.36
CA ILE A 166 -0.29 10.31 3.14
C ILE A 166 1.03 9.59 2.85
N VAL A 167 1.42 9.47 1.57
CA VAL A 167 2.71 8.85 1.20
C VAL A 167 3.90 9.64 1.75
N GLY A 168 3.90 10.96 1.65
CA GLY A 168 5.02 11.82 2.03
C GLY A 168 5.14 12.07 3.54
N CYS A 169 4.02 12.21 4.25
CA CYS A 169 3.96 12.63 5.65
C CYS A 169 3.68 11.46 6.62
N ALA A 170 3.36 10.28 6.08
CA ALA A 170 3.21 9.02 6.82
C ALA A 170 2.41 9.13 8.15
N PRO A 171 1.18 9.69 8.13
CA PRO A 171 0.34 9.72 9.32
C PRO A 171 0.04 8.30 9.82
N VAL A 172 -0.22 8.19 11.13
CA VAL A 172 -0.53 6.91 11.80
C VAL A 172 -2.02 6.74 12.09
N LYS A 173 -2.79 7.83 12.04
CA LYS A 173 -4.26 7.84 12.17
C LYS A 173 -4.87 9.02 11.42
N ILE A 174 -6.18 8.97 11.17
CA ILE A 174 -6.93 10.12 10.62
C ILE A 174 -7.01 11.23 11.68
N GLY A 175 -7.65 10.91 12.80
CA GLY A 175 -7.87 11.83 13.91
C GLY A 175 -9.34 12.17 14.13
N ASP A 176 -9.63 12.73 15.30
CA ASP A 176 -10.93 13.26 15.69
C ASP A 176 -10.72 14.61 16.39
N LYS A 177 -11.18 15.72 15.82
CA LYS A 177 -10.95 17.07 16.36
C LYS A 177 -11.41 17.27 17.80
N GLU A 178 -12.44 16.55 18.20
CA GLU A 178 -13.04 16.70 19.53
C GLU A 178 -12.27 15.91 20.59
N LYS A 179 -11.46 14.92 20.17
CA LYS A 179 -10.77 13.99 21.08
C LYS A 179 -9.26 14.12 21.04
N ASP A 180 -8.72 14.38 19.86
CA ASP A 180 -7.29 14.48 19.63
C ASP A 180 -6.83 15.93 19.74
N LYS A 181 -5.52 16.10 19.97
CA LYS A 181 -4.88 17.41 20.04
C LYS A 181 -3.65 17.40 19.13
N PRO A 182 -3.32 18.54 18.51
CA PRO A 182 -2.11 18.64 17.73
C PRO A 182 -0.88 18.41 18.60
N ALA A 183 0.16 17.85 17.99
CA ALA A 183 1.49 17.79 18.57
C ALA A 183 2.01 19.20 18.87
N LYS A 184 2.94 19.29 19.82
CA LYS A 184 3.54 20.59 20.19
C LYS A 184 4.42 21.16 19.06
N ASN A 185 5.10 20.28 18.34
CA ASN A 185 5.92 20.61 17.17
C ASN A 185 5.25 19.98 15.95
N SER A 186 5.15 20.71 14.85
CA SER A 186 4.52 20.20 13.62
C SER A 186 5.29 19.03 13.01
N ASP A 187 6.62 19.01 13.15
CA ASP A 187 7.47 17.90 12.68
C ASP A 187 7.18 16.56 13.38
N ASP A 188 6.59 16.60 14.59
CA ASP A 188 6.22 15.40 15.37
C ASP A 188 4.76 14.98 15.14
N GLU A 189 4.02 15.68 14.28
CA GLU A 189 2.59 15.43 14.08
C GLU A 189 2.35 14.14 13.29
N THR A 190 1.60 13.23 13.90
CA THR A 190 1.29 11.90 13.35
C THR A 190 -0.19 11.71 13.04
N CYS A 191 -1.04 12.64 13.48
CA CYS A 191 -2.46 12.67 13.25
C CYS A 191 -2.75 13.44 11.96
N LEU A 192 -3.24 12.75 10.93
CA LEU A 192 -3.41 13.30 9.57
C LEU A 192 -4.11 14.66 9.56
N ILE A 193 -5.23 14.80 10.28
CA ILE A 193 -6.01 16.05 10.29
C ILE A 193 -5.21 17.27 10.79
N PHE A 194 -4.20 17.07 11.64
CA PHE A 194 -3.40 18.15 12.19
C PHE A 194 -2.08 18.38 11.44
N GLN A 195 -1.71 17.49 10.52
CA GLN A 195 -0.49 17.66 9.72
C GLN A 195 -0.60 18.90 8.82
N GLU A 196 0.51 19.63 8.67
CA GLU A 196 0.64 20.67 7.65
C GLU A 196 0.46 20.05 6.26
N TYR A 197 -0.37 20.66 5.43
CA TYR A 197 -0.69 20.10 4.12
C TYR A 197 0.51 20.17 3.19
N LEU A 198 0.87 19.03 2.61
CA LEU A 198 2.16 18.85 1.91
C LEU A 198 2.33 19.81 0.73
N LEU A 199 1.25 20.16 0.04
CA LEU A 199 1.30 21.04 -1.14
C LEU A 199 1.17 22.53 -0.79
N ASP A 200 0.67 22.85 0.40
CA ASP A 200 0.60 24.22 0.93
C ASP A 200 0.60 24.17 2.47
N PRO A 201 1.79 24.26 3.11
CA PRO A 201 1.93 24.18 4.56
C PRO A 201 1.24 25.30 5.34
N SER A 202 0.69 26.31 4.65
CA SER A 202 -0.11 27.38 5.28
C SER A 202 -1.42 26.86 5.87
N TYR A 203 -1.84 25.65 5.49
CA TYR A 203 -3.05 24.99 5.96
C TYR A 203 -2.71 23.62 6.54
N THR A 204 -3.49 23.19 7.51
CA THR A 204 -3.58 21.79 7.92
C THR A 204 -4.39 20.98 6.92
N VAL A 205 -4.22 19.64 6.91
CA VAL A 205 -5.06 18.75 6.10
C VAL A 205 -6.54 18.96 6.42
N GLU A 206 -6.88 19.20 7.68
CA GLU A 206 -8.24 19.43 8.10
C GLU A 206 -8.84 20.71 7.51
N GLU A 207 -8.11 21.82 7.51
CA GLU A 207 -8.59 23.06 6.89
C GLU A 207 -8.81 22.88 5.40
N VAL A 208 -7.93 22.12 4.72
CA VAL A 208 -8.12 21.73 3.32
C VAL A 208 -9.38 20.87 3.17
N MET A 209 -9.65 19.97 4.10
CA MET A 209 -10.83 19.13 4.07
C MET A 209 -12.13 19.94 4.21
N GLU A 210 -12.19 20.85 5.18
CA GLU A 210 -13.35 21.71 5.41
C GLU A 210 -13.65 22.62 4.22
N GLN A 211 -12.62 23.28 3.67
CA GLN A 211 -12.75 24.20 2.55
C GLN A 211 -13.27 23.52 1.28
N ASN A 212 -12.92 22.24 1.10
CA ASN A 212 -13.24 21.48 -0.11
C ASN A 212 -14.36 20.44 0.09
N LYS A 213 -15.03 20.45 1.25
CA LYS A 213 -16.10 19.52 1.61
C LYS A 213 -15.69 18.05 1.44
N LEU A 214 -14.47 17.74 1.89
CA LEU A 214 -13.89 16.41 1.89
C LEU A 214 -14.16 15.72 3.22
N GLU A 215 -14.47 14.43 3.15
CA GLU A 215 -14.52 13.56 4.33
C GLU A 215 -13.64 12.35 4.04
N ILE A 216 -12.58 12.15 4.83
CA ILE A 216 -11.77 10.94 4.75
C ILE A 216 -12.47 9.84 5.53
N ILE A 217 -12.74 8.71 4.88
CA ILE A 217 -13.35 7.53 5.50
C ILE A 217 -12.26 6.63 6.07
N ASP A 218 -11.22 6.36 5.28
CA ASP A 218 -10.12 5.47 5.65
C ASP A 218 -8.94 5.62 4.70
N TYR A 219 -7.74 5.26 5.15
CA TYR A 219 -6.57 5.13 4.28
C TYR A 219 -5.69 3.95 4.70
N VAL A 220 -4.88 3.46 3.76
CA VAL A 220 -3.75 2.59 4.06
C VAL A 220 -2.54 3.04 3.26
N ARG A 221 -1.36 2.93 3.88
CA ARG A 221 -0.07 3.29 3.29
C ARG A 221 0.87 2.11 3.42
N PHE A 222 1.50 1.70 2.32
CA PHE A 222 2.60 0.75 2.34
C PHE A 222 3.91 1.47 1.99
N SER A 223 4.96 1.14 2.74
CA SER A 223 6.35 1.32 2.33
C SER A 223 6.94 -0.05 2.00
N CYS A 224 7.49 -0.20 0.79
CA CYS A 224 8.15 -1.44 0.38
C CYS A 224 9.29 -1.80 1.35
N GLY A 225 9.28 -3.04 1.85
CA GLY A 225 10.30 -3.54 2.77
C GLY A 225 10.15 -3.06 4.21
N GLU A 226 9.07 -2.34 4.54
CA GLU A 226 8.79 -1.90 5.91
C GLU A 226 8.69 -3.08 6.87
N ALA A 227 9.25 -2.96 8.08
CA ALA A 227 9.09 -3.99 9.09
C ALA A 227 7.67 -3.91 9.67
N VAL A 228 6.85 -4.93 9.45
CA VAL A 228 5.54 -5.04 10.11
C VAL A 228 5.78 -5.74 11.44
N GLU A 229 5.30 -5.17 12.55
CA GLU A 229 5.57 -5.65 13.92
C GLU A 229 5.11 -7.11 14.16
N SER A 230 4.29 -7.67 13.29
CA SER A 230 3.79 -9.04 13.34
C SER A 230 4.34 -9.91 12.18
N ASN A 231 5.23 -10.84 12.54
CA ASN A 231 5.63 -12.05 11.79
C ASN A 231 6.49 -11.89 10.52
N MET A 232 7.80 -11.70 10.71
CA MET A 232 8.79 -12.18 9.72
C MET A 232 9.53 -13.43 10.26
N PRO A 233 9.46 -14.58 9.55
CA PRO A 233 10.46 -15.63 9.72
C PRO A 233 11.83 -15.09 9.28
N GLY A 234 12.85 -15.19 10.15
CA GLY A 234 14.23 -14.82 9.81
C GLY A 234 14.66 -13.38 10.13
N VAL A 235 13.83 -12.60 10.84
CA VAL A 235 14.28 -11.35 11.48
C VAL A 235 14.43 -11.65 12.98
N GLU A 236 15.67 -11.85 13.44
CA GLU A 236 15.94 -11.79 14.88
C GLU A 236 15.61 -10.38 15.37
N LYS A 237 14.77 -10.28 16.40
CA LYS A 237 14.55 -9.03 17.13
C LYS A 237 15.91 -8.60 17.69
N GLN A 238 16.54 -7.59 17.12
CA GLN A 238 17.60 -6.89 17.84
C GLN A 238 16.96 -6.18 19.03
N PRO A 239 17.34 -6.50 20.28
CA PRO A 239 16.88 -5.73 21.42
C PRO A 239 17.43 -4.30 21.30
N LEU A 240 16.53 -3.33 21.41
CA LEU A 240 16.86 -1.93 21.64
C LEU A 240 17.46 -1.80 23.03
N ASP A 241 18.75 -2.10 23.17
CA ASP A 241 19.49 -1.80 24.39
C ASP A 241 20.68 -0.87 24.09
N THR A 242 20.65 0.27 24.79
CA THR A 242 21.76 1.18 25.12
C THR A 242 22.40 2.00 24.01
N VAL A 243 21.81 3.19 23.75
CA VAL A 243 22.63 4.39 23.51
C VAL A 243 23.14 4.86 24.88
N GLN A 244 24.33 4.42 25.27
CA GLN A 244 25.08 5.08 26.33
C GLN A 244 25.48 6.46 25.82
N THR A 245 24.91 7.50 26.44
CA THR A 245 25.41 8.87 26.34
C THR A 245 26.81 8.93 26.94
N LEU A 246 27.81 9.18 26.09
CA LEU A 246 29.15 9.55 26.54
C LEU A 246 29.12 11.03 26.96
N GLN A 247 29.50 11.28 28.22
CA GLN A 247 30.05 12.55 28.69
C GLN A 247 31.45 12.75 28.12
#